data_AF-A0A353B2Q6-F1
#
_entry.id   AF-A0A353B2Q6-F1
#
_cell.length_a   1.000
_cell.length_b   1.000
_cell.length_c   1.000
_cell.angle_alpha   90.00
_cell.angle_beta   90.00
_cell.angle_gamma   90.00
#
_symmetry.space_group_name_H-M   'P 1'
#
loop_
_entity.id
_entity.type
_entity.pdbx_description
1 polymer ?
#
loop_
_entity_poly.entity_id
_entity_poly.type
_entity_poly.pdbx_seq_one_letter_code
_entity_poly.pdbx_strand_id
1 'polypeptide(L)' 'MAILSACLDATIAVWFFSFGACVGSFLNVVAYRLPLGLGNVGDSKCPDCGSRIDG' A
#
# COMPACT_ATOMS: atom_id res chain seq x y z
N MET A 1 28.33 12.41 19.91
CA MET A 1 27.07 13.14 19.61
C MET A 1 26.63 12.96 18.16
N ALA A 2 27.51 13.10 17.16
CA ALA A 2 27.16 12.93 15.74
C ALA A 2 26.63 11.54 15.34
N ILE A 3 27.26 10.46 15.83
CA ILE A 3 26.85 9.07 15.51
C ILE A 3 25.43 8.78 16.01
N LEU A 4 25.10 9.27 17.22
CA LEU A 4 23.80 9.05 17.85
C LEU A 4 22.67 9.77 17.10
N SER A 5 22.93 10.98 16.57
CA SER A 5 21.99 11.68 15.68
C SER A 5 21.76 10.89 14.39
N ALA A 6 22.85 10.51 13.70
CA ALA A 6 22.75 9.82 12.42
C ALA A 6 21.97 8.50 12.50
N CYS A 7 22.14 7.73 13.58
CA CYS A 7 21.36 6.51 13.80
C CYS A 7 19.88 6.80 14.05
N LEU A 8 19.56 7.87 14.79
CA LEU A 8 18.17 8.27 15.07
C LEU A 8 17.47 8.71 13.78
N ASP A 9 18.12 9.57 12.99
CA ASP A 9 17.63 10.06 11.70
C ASP A 9 17.36 8.89 10.74
N ALA A 10 18.29 7.93 10.65
CA ALA A 10 18.11 6.73 9.83
C ALA A 10 16.94 5.86 10.29
N THR A 11 16.78 5.66 11.61
CA THR A 11 15.69 4.86 12.17
C THR A 11 14.33 5.51 11.89
N ILE A 12 14.23 6.83 12.06
CA ILE A 12 13.03 7.61 11.77
C ILE A 12 12.69 7.53 10.29
N ALA A 13 13.68 7.72 9.41
CA ALA A 13 13.49 7.64 7.96
C ALA A 13 12.98 6.26 7.51
N VAL A 14 13.59 5.18 8.01
CA VAL A 14 13.16 3.81 7.69
C VAL A 14 11.74 3.55 8.19
N TRP A 15 11.39 4.03 9.38
CA TRP A 15 10.05 3.86 9.93
C TRP A 15 8.98 4.56 9.08
N PHE A 16 9.19 5.85 8.76
CA PHE A 16 8.27 6.60 7.91
C PHE A 16 8.17 6.02 6.50
N PHE A 17 9.30 5.58 5.93
CA PHE A 17 9.30 4.93 4.62
C PHE A 17 8.50 3.63 4.63
N SER A 18 8.69 2.77 5.63
CA SER A 18 7.99 1.50 5.73
C SER A 18 6.49 1.71 5.96
N PHE A 19 6.12 2.61 6.86
CA PHE A 19 4.73 2.97 7.12
C PHE A 19 4.08 3.59 5.87
N GLY A 20 4.76 4.54 5.23
CA GLY A 20 4.31 5.17 3.99
C GLY A 20 4.16 4.18 2.84
N ALA A 21 5.07 3.21 2.70
CA ALA A 21 4.98 2.15 1.70
C ALA A 21 3.78 1.23 1.93
N CYS A 22 3.50 0.85 3.19
CA CYS A 22 2.31 0.07 3.54
C CYS A 22 1.02 0.84 3.22
N VAL A 23 0.93 2.11 3.63
CA VAL A 23 -0.23 2.96 3.35
C VAL A 23 -0.38 3.19 1.85
N GLY A 24 0.70 3.48 1.13
CA GLY A 24 0.70 3.69 -0.32
C GLY A 24 0.27 2.44 -1.10
N SER A 25 0.72 1.25 -0.68
CA SER A 25 0.29 -0.02 -1.27
C SER A 25 -1.22 -0.23 -1.14
N PHE A 26 -1.79 0.03 0.04
CA PHE A 26 -3.23 -0.01 0.25
C PHE A 26 -3.95 1.05 -0.58
N LEU A 27 -3.48 2.30 -0.53
CA LEU A 27 -4.10 3.42 -1.22
C LEU A 27 -4.08 3.24 -2.75
N ASN A 28 -3.08 2.54 -3.30
CA ASN A 28 -3.05 2.16 -4.71
C ASN A 28 -4.23 1.23 -5.09
N VAL A 29 -4.54 0.24 -4.24
CA VAL A 29 -5.73 -0.62 -4.42
C VAL A 29 -7.01 0.19 -4.29
N VAL A 30 -7.07 1.12 -3.32
CA VAL A 30 -8.24 1.98 -3.12
C VAL A 30 -8.45 2.91 -4.30
N ALA A 31 -7.42 3.60 -4.75
CA ALA A 31 -7.47 4.51 -5.91
C ALA A 31 -7.94 3.79 -7.17
N TYR A 32 -7.59 2.51 -7.34
CA TYR A 32 -8.12 1.68 -8.40
C TYR A 32 -9.59 1.29 -8.16
N ARG A 33 -9.99 0.82 -6.97
CA ARG A 33 -11.34 0.28 -6.74
C ARG A 33 -12.44 1.33 -6.50
N LEU A 34 -12.12 2.47 -5.89
CA LEU A 34 -13.08 3.53 -5.55
C LEU A 34 -13.86 4.07 -6.77
N PRO A 35 -13.23 4.42 -7.91
CA PRO A 35 -13.96 4.92 -9.07
C PRO A 35 -14.82 3.85 -9.75
N LEU A 36 -14.51 2.56 -9.55
CA LEU A 36 -15.33 1.45 -10.06
C LEU A 36 -16.49 1.07 -9.12
N GLY A 37 -16.61 1.71 -7.94
CA GLY A 37 -17.64 1.35 -6.94
C GLY A 37 -17.47 -0.07 -6.39
N LEU A 38 -16.28 -0.67 -6.54
CA LEU A 38 -15.97 -1.99 -6.02
C LEU A 38 -15.53 -1.85 -4.56
N GLY A 39 -16.14 -2.62 -3.66
CA GLY A 39 -15.76 -2.63 -2.25
C GLY A 39 -14.29 -3.03 -2.05
N ASN A 40 -13.69 -2.54 -0.95
CA ASN A 40 -12.32 -2.88 -0.54
C ASN A 40 -12.16 -4.38 -0.21
N VAL A 41 -13.25 -5.06 0.12
CA VAL A 41 -13.34 -6.52 0.33
C VAL A 41 -14.16 -7.09 -0.81
N GLY A 42 -13.50 -7.61 -1.84
CA GLY A 42 -14.17 -8.25 -2.96
C GLY A 42 -13.27 -9.27 -3.63
N ASP A 43 -13.88 -10.32 -4.17
CA ASP A 43 -13.19 -11.40 -4.88
C ASP A 43 -12.16 -10.85 -5.88
N SER A 44 -11.06 -11.58 -6.03
CA SER A 44 -10.13 -11.37 -7.12
C SER A 44 -10.93 -11.42 -8.43
N LYS A 45 -10.92 -10.34 -9.19
CA LYS A 45 -11.46 -10.28 -10.55
C LYS A 45 -10.33 -9.92 -11.49
N CYS A 46 -10.27 -10.59 -12.63
CA CYS A 46 -9.29 -10.24 -13.65
C CYS A 46 -9.56 -8.83 -14.19
N PRO A 47 -8.55 -7.93 -14.25
CA PRO A 47 -8.74 -6.55 -14.72
C PRO A 47 -8.99 -6.44 -16.24
N ASP A 48 -8.71 -7.51 -17.00
CA ASP A 48 -8.85 -7.54 -18.47
C ASP A 48 -10.24 -8.03 -18.91
N CYS A 49 -10.69 -9.16 -18.36
CA CYS A 49 -11.97 -9.78 -18.72
C CYS A 49 -13.10 -9.57 -17.71
N GLY A 50 -12.82 -9.00 -16.53
CA GLY A 50 -13.81 -8.74 -15.47
C GLY A 50 -14.41 -9.99 -14.82
N SER A 51 -14.01 -11.19 -15.23
CA SER A 51 -14.48 -12.45 -14.65
C SER A 51 -13.92 -12.63 -13.24
N ARG A 52 -14.73 -13.23 -12.37
CA ARG A 52 -14.29 -13.66 -11.04
C ARG A 52 -13.24 -14.76 -11.24
N ILE A 53 -12.13 -14.66 -10.52
CA ILE A 53 -11.12 -15.73 -10.50
C ILE A 53 -11.56 -16.65 -9.37
N ASP A 54 -12.39 -17.63 -9.71
CA ASP A 54 -12.72 -18.74 -8.83
C ASP A 54 -11.49 -19.66 -8.73
N GLY A 55 -11.11 -19.95 -7.49
CA GLY A 55 -10.06 -20.94 -7.17
C GLY A 55 -10.62 -22.35 -7.21
#